data_AF-A0A4Y6V411-F1
#
_entry.id   AF-A0A4Y6V411-F1
#
_cell.length_a   1.000
_cell.length_b   1.000
_cell.length_c   1.000
_cell.angle_alpha   90.00
_cell.angle_beta   90.00
_cell.angle_gamma   90.00
#
_symmetry.space_group_name_H-M   'P 1'
#
loop_
_entity.id
_entity.type
_entity.pdbx_description
1 polymer ?
#
loop_
_entity_poly.entity_id
_entity_poly.type
_entity_poly.pdbx_seq_one_letter_code
_entity_poly.pdbx_strand_id
1 'polypeptide(L)'
;MRNKFFAFSFLFMFLSMLVLNPQVQAATTQNQAAIYINPADLEIYSYDGRTFLGTLSTNTYDPDSVFNKYGLYGSKYRIDSIWNQYGLFGSDYSLTSAWNKYTVTPPILVYDGEIVGYVSANKSLSYAFHPNVLWKLAKSF
;
A
#
# COMPACT_ATOMS: atom_id res chain seq x y z
N MET A 1 -60.13 -13.87 -10.04
CA MET A 1 -60.10 -15.29 -10.45
C MET A 1 -59.27 -16.06 -9.45
N ARG A 2 -59.90 -17.03 -8.79
CA ARG A 2 -59.38 -17.89 -7.72
C ARG A 2 -58.97 -19.21 -8.37
N ASN A 3 -57.79 -19.76 -8.07
CA ASN A 3 -57.43 -21.19 -8.16
C ASN A 3 -55.95 -21.36 -7.76
N LYS A 4 -55.49 -22.37 -7.03
CA LYS A 4 -56.03 -23.34 -6.06
C LYS A 4 -54.75 -24.06 -5.55
N PHE A 5 -54.72 -24.33 -4.25
CA PHE A 5 -53.86 -25.26 -3.53
C PHE A 5 -53.26 -26.42 -4.35
N PHE A 6 -52.00 -26.76 -4.10
CA PHE A 6 -51.59 -28.15 -3.86
C PHE A 6 -50.36 -28.19 -2.93
N ALA A 7 -50.60 -28.60 -1.69
CA ALA A 7 -49.58 -29.14 -0.82
C ALA A 7 -49.36 -30.61 -1.19
N PHE A 8 -48.11 -31.08 -1.23
CA PHE A 8 -47.84 -32.50 -1.07
C PHE A 8 -46.60 -32.70 -0.21
N SER A 9 -46.89 -33.02 1.04
CA SER A 9 -45.99 -33.70 1.98
C SER A 9 -45.45 -34.96 1.34
N PHE A 10 -44.12 -35.15 1.36
CA PHE A 10 -43.53 -36.47 1.23
C PHE A 10 -42.36 -36.59 2.19
N LEU A 11 -42.70 -37.02 3.40
CA LEU A 11 -41.80 -37.66 4.35
C LEU A 11 -41.24 -38.92 3.69
N PHE A 12 -39.94 -38.92 3.36
CA PHE A 12 -39.19 -40.17 3.12
C PHE A 12 -37.89 -40.14 3.91
N MET A 13 -37.92 -40.93 4.97
CA MET A 13 -36.84 -41.32 5.84
C MET A 13 -35.87 -42.21 5.03
N PHE A 14 -34.69 -41.72 4.68
CA PHE A 14 -33.56 -42.56 4.28
C PHE A 14 -32.43 -42.39 5.28
N LEU A 15 -32.41 -43.31 6.24
CA LEU A 15 -31.26 -43.65 7.06
C LEU A 15 -30.27 -44.41 6.17
N SER A 16 -29.17 -43.77 5.78
CA SER A 16 -27.91 -44.47 5.53
C SER A 16 -26.77 -43.48 5.71
N MET A 17 -26.00 -43.68 6.78
CA MET A 17 -24.74 -42.99 6.97
C MET A 17 -23.83 -43.30 5.78
N LEU A 18 -23.56 -42.30 4.96
CA LEU A 18 -22.20 -42.15 4.44
C LEU A 18 -21.52 -41.23 5.44
N VAL A 19 -20.72 -41.83 6.32
CA VAL A 19 -19.71 -41.10 7.08
C VAL A 19 -18.81 -40.47 6.02
N LEU A 20 -19.03 -39.20 5.71
CA LEU A 20 -18.03 -38.42 5.00
C LEU A 20 -16.85 -38.33 5.97
N ASN A 21 -15.86 -39.15 5.64
CA ASN A 21 -14.51 -39.16 6.15
C ASN A 21 -14.09 -37.79 6.73
N PRO A 22 -13.77 -37.67 8.04
CA PRO A 22 -13.30 -36.41 8.60
C PRO A 22 -11.94 -35.97 8.01
N GLN A 23 -11.27 -36.82 7.23
CA GLN A 23 -10.01 -36.48 6.56
C GLN A 23 -10.16 -35.63 5.30
N VAL A 24 -11.38 -35.35 4.80
CA VAL A 24 -11.56 -34.42 3.67
C VAL A 24 -11.55 -32.94 4.12
N GLN A 25 -11.59 -32.67 5.43
CA GLN A 25 -11.36 -31.33 5.98
C GLN A 25 -9.88 -30.97 6.18
N ALA A 26 -8.94 -31.88 5.87
CA ALA A 26 -7.51 -31.66 6.12
C ALA A 26 -6.72 -31.05 4.94
N ALA A 27 -7.36 -30.70 3.82
CA ALA A 27 -6.65 -30.35 2.58
C ALA A 27 -7.02 -29.00 1.92
N THR A 28 -7.53 -28.01 2.66
CA THR A 28 -7.63 -26.62 2.15
C THR A 28 -7.16 -25.52 3.09
N THR A 29 -6.46 -25.83 4.18
CA THR A 29 -5.71 -24.81 4.92
C THR A 29 -4.35 -24.59 4.25
N GLN A 30 -4.35 -24.09 3.02
CA GLN A 30 -3.14 -23.50 2.45
C GLN A 30 -2.90 -22.18 3.19
N ASN A 31 -1.85 -22.20 4.01
CA ASN A 31 -1.24 -21.08 4.71
C ASN A 31 -1.37 -19.75 3.97
N GLN A 32 -2.18 -18.83 4.50
CA GLN A 32 -1.90 -17.40 4.32
C GLN A 32 -0.71 -17.07 5.21
N ALA A 33 0.50 -17.27 4.71
CA ALA A 33 1.65 -16.57 5.27
C ALA A 33 1.32 -15.07 5.18
N ALA A 34 1.29 -14.37 6.31
CA ALA A 34 1.16 -12.92 6.29
C ALA A 34 2.25 -12.39 5.36
N ILE A 35 1.87 -11.64 4.32
CA ILE A 35 2.83 -11.01 3.42
C ILE A 35 3.58 -10.00 4.27
N TYR A 36 4.81 -10.33 4.65
CA TYR A 36 5.72 -9.42 5.31
C TYR A 36 6.38 -8.56 4.23
N ILE A 37 6.03 -7.28 4.21
CA ILE A 37 6.68 -6.31 3.34
C ILE A 37 7.80 -5.67 4.15
N ASN A 38 9.04 -5.79 3.70
CA ASN A 38 10.09 -4.98 4.27
C ASN A 38 9.90 -3.54 3.77
N PRO A 39 9.69 -2.55 4.65
CA PRO A 39 9.45 -1.18 4.21
C PRO A 39 10.65 -0.55 3.49
N ALA A 40 11.85 -1.14 3.59
CA ALA A 40 12.99 -0.72 2.78
C ALA A 40 12.82 -1.04 1.28
N ASP A 41 11.94 -1.98 0.91
CA ASP A 41 11.64 -2.34 -0.48
C ASP A 41 10.62 -1.40 -1.13
N LEU A 42 10.05 -0.47 -0.35
CA LEU A 42 9.20 0.60 -0.84
C LEU A 42 10.06 1.81 -1.18
N GLU A 43 10.12 2.12 -2.47
CA GLU A 43 11.00 3.12 -3.05
C GLU A 43 10.19 4.33 -3.54
N ILE A 44 10.75 5.52 -3.40
CA ILE A 44 10.17 6.75 -3.92
C ILE A 44 10.99 7.21 -5.12
N TYR A 45 10.32 7.53 -6.21
CA TYR A 45 10.94 8.12 -7.39
C TYR A 45 10.24 9.41 -7.80
N SER A 46 10.90 10.23 -8.61
CA SER A 46 10.25 11.31 -9.37
C SER A 46 9.09 10.77 -10.20
N TYR A 47 8.15 11.63 -10.58
CA TYR A 47 6.96 11.23 -11.35
C TYR A 47 7.27 10.45 -12.64
N ASP A 48 8.39 10.77 -13.31
CA ASP A 48 8.86 10.11 -14.52
C ASP A 48 9.71 8.87 -14.26
N GLY A 49 9.89 8.47 -13.00
CA GLY A 49 10.67 7.30 -12.57
C GLY A 49 12.19 7.44 -12.69
N ARG A 50 12.72 8.63 -13.03
CA ARG A 50 14.15 8.80 -13.35
C ARG A 50 15.03 9.12 -12.16
N THR A 51 14.50 9.78 -11.15
CA THR A 51 15.26 10.23 -9.97
C THR A 51 14.80 9.43 -8.78
N PHE A 52 15.74 8.69 -8.17
CA PHE A 52 15.50 8.01 -6.90
C PHE A 52 15.48 9.03 -5.74
N LEU A 53 14.48 8.92 -4.87
CA LEU A 53 14.20 9.87 -3.78
C LEU A 53 14.21 9.18 -2.39
N GLY A 54 14.68 7.94 -2.31
CA GLY A 54 14.86 7.18 -1.07
C GLY A 54 13.83 6.06 -0.85
N THR A 55 14.02 5.32 0.24
CA THR A 55 13.15 4.21 0.65
C THR A 55 12.36 4.54 1.92
N LEU A 56 11.33 3.74 2.22
CA LEU A 56 10.61 3.80 3.49
C LEU A 56 11.26 2.98 4.61
N SER A 57 12.55 2.62 4.49
CA SER A 57 13.29 1.90 5.53
C SER A 57 13.14 2.57 6.90
N THR A 58 12.59 1.85 7.89
CA THR A 58 12.36 2.41 9.24
C THR A 58 13.63 2.48 10.10
N ASN A 59 14.75 2.00 9.58
CA ASN A 59 16.06 2.24 10.15
C ASN A 59 16.48 3.69 9.85
N THR A 60 16.43 4.56 10.86
CA THR A 60 16.74 5.99 10.70
C THR A 60 18.22 6.30 10.43
N TYR A 61 19.08 5.28 10.38
CA TYR A 61 20.49 5.40 10.01
C TYR A 61 20.79 4.86 8.61
N ASP A 62 19.81 4.22 7.97
CA ASP A 62 19.93 3.75 6.60
C ASP A 62 20.20 4.94 5.66
N PRO A 63 21.24 4.87 4.80
CA PRO A 63 21.59 5.96 3.90
C PRO A 63 20.49 6.31 2.90
N ASP A 64 19.68 5.33 2.52
CA ASP A 64 18.62 5.47 1.51
C ASP A 64 17.26 5.83 2.13
N SER A 65 17.12 5.72 3.45
CA SER A 65 15.86 6.02 4.14
C SER A 65 15.49 7.50 4.06
N VAL A 66 14.23 7.76 3.67
CA VAL A 66 13.63 9.10 3.79
C VAL A 66 13.41 9.52 5.25
N PHE A 67 13.58 8.63 6.21
CA PHE A 67 13.50 8.96 7.64
C PHE A 67 14.86 9.26 8.27
N ASN A 68 15.95 9.08 7.53
CA ASN A 68 17.28 9.50 7.96
C ASN A 68 17.46 11.01 7.77
N LYS A 69 17.16 11.79 8.82
CA LYS A 69 17.30 13.26 8.83
C LYS A 69 18.70 13.80 8.51
N TYR A 70 19.73 12.96 8.55
CA TYR A 70 21.10 13.31 8.21
C TYR A 70 21.56 12.71 6.87
N GLY A 71 20.78 11.80 6.28
CA GLY A 71 21.04 11.12 5.02
C GLY A 71 20.73 11.98 3.79
N LEU A 72 20.95 11.42 2.61
CA LEU A 72 20.74 12.12 1.33
C LEU A 72 19.25 12.37 1.05
N TYR A 73 18.39 11.40 1.39
CA TYR A 73 16.98 11.42 1.03
C TYR A 73 16.06 11.88 2.17
N GLY A 74 16.48 11.71 3.43
CA GLY A 74 15.71 12.15 4.59
C GLY A 74 16.04 13.55 5.12
N SER A 75 17.15 14.16 4.68
CA SER A 75 17.57 15.46 5.19
C SER A 75 16.83 16.62 4.52
N LYS A 76 16.24 17.49 5.35
CA LYS A 76 15.59 18.74 4.93
C LYS A 76 16.49 19.76 4.22
N TYR A 77 17.79 19.48 4.12
CA TYR A 77 18.79 20.34 3.46
C TYR A 77 19.31 19.76 2.15
N ARG A 78 18.88 18.55 1.75
CA ARG A 78 19.35 17.88 0.53
C ARG A 78 18.40 18.16 -0.63
N ILE A 79 18.96 18.22 -1.84
CA ILE A 79 18.21 18.61 -3.05
C ILE A 79 17.18 17.54 -3.46
N ASP A 80 17.52 16.26 -3.26
CA ASP A 80 16.67 15.11 -3.61
C ASP A 80 15.76 14.66 -2.46
N SER A 81 15.72 15.40 -1.35
CA SER A 81 14.84 15.05 -0.23
C SER A 81 13.44 15.62 -0.40
N ILE A 82 12.44 14.75 -0.22
CA ILE A 82 11.03 15.15 -0.12
C ILE A 82 10.73 15.99 1.12
N TRP A 83 11.68 16.13 2.05
CA TRP A 83 11.54 16.95 3.27
C TRP A 83 12.21 18.33 3.15
N ASN A 84 12.85 18.62 2.02
CA ASN A 84 13.42 19.93 1.77
C ASN A 84 12.35 20.89 1.24
N GLN A 85 11.85 21.78 2.09
CA GLN A 85 10.82 22.78 1.77
C GLN A 85 11.21 23.79 0.67
N TYR A 86 12.51 23.86 0.33
CA TYR A 86 13.03 24.69 -0.76
C TYR A 86 13.45 23.85 -1.99
N GLY A 87 13.32 22.52 -1.91
CA GLY A 87 13.72 21.59 -2.94
C GLY A 87 12.63 21.29 -3.96
N LEU A 88 13.02 20.65 -5.06
CA LEU A 88 12.14 20.30 -6.17
C LEU A 88 11.03 19.31 -5.74
N PHE A 89 11.35 18.37 -4.84
CA PHE A 89 10.43 17.31 -4.42
C PHE A 89 9.75 17.57 -3.07
N GLY A 90 10.21 18.60 -2.33
CA GLY A 90 9.78 18.88 -0.97
C GLY A 90 9.07 20.23 -0.75
N SER A 91 9.10 21.13 -1.74
CA SER A 91 8.53 22.48 -1.60
C SER A 91 7.02 22.54 -1.85
N ASP A 92 6.29 23.42 -1.16
CA ASP A 92 4.86 23.64 -1.40
C ASP A 92 4.54 24.20 -2.81
N TYR A 93 5.54 24.73 -3.51
CA TYR A 93 5.35 25.47 -4.77
C TYR A 93 5.77 24.69 -6.01
N SER A 94 6.68 23.72 -5.87
CA SER A 94 7.17 22.96 -7.03
C SER A 94 6.07 22.08 -7.61
N LEU A 95 5.98 22.03 -8.94
CA LEU A 95 5.02 21.19 -9.65
C LEU A 95 5.30 19.70 -9.48
N THR A 96 6.50 19.29 -9.09
CA THR A 96 6.87 17.87 -8.90
C THR A 96 7.00 17.49 -7.42
N SER A 97 6.54 18.36 -6.52
CA SER A 97 6.72 18.15 -5.09
C SER A 97 5.62 17.30 -4.46
N ALA A 98 6.02 16.50 -3.49
CA ALA A 98 5.12 15.75 -2.64
C ALA A 98 4.27 16.66 -1.72
N TRP A 99 4.65 17.91 -1.50
CA TRP A 99 3.95 18.85 -0.60
C TRP A 99 3.05 19.84 -1.31
N ASN A 100 3.19 19.99 -2.62
CA ASN A 100 2.32 20.87 -3.37
C ASN A 100 0.90 20.30 -3.45
N LYS A 101 -0.05 20.92 -2.74
CA LYS A 101 -1.47 20.53 -2.73
C LYS A 101 -2.17 20.61 -4.10
N TYR A 102 -1.53 21.16 -5.12
CA TYR A 102 -2.06 21.31 -6.47
C TYR A 102 -1.25 20.53 -7.54
N THR A 103 -0.23 19.75 -7.15
CA THR A 103 0.53 18.97 -8.14
C THR A 103 -0.33 17.88 -8.81
N VAL A 104 -0.07 17.64 -10.09
CA VAL A 104 -0.56 16.46 -10.84
C VAL A 104 0.58 15.53 -11.26
N THR A 105 1.82 15.86 -10.88
CA THR A 105 3.03 15.08 -11.16
C THR A 105 3.86 14.88 -9.88
N PRO A 106 3.28 14.36 -8.78
CA PRO A 106 4.01 14.09 -7.54
C PRO A 106 5.02 12.94 -7.71
N PRO A 107 5.92 12.74 -6.75
CA PRO A 107 6.70 11.51 -6.65
C PRO A 107 5.81 10.26 -6.63
N ILE A 108 6.30 9.18 -7.23
CA ILE A 108 5.65 7.86 -7.25
C ILE A 108 6.22 6.99 -6.13
N LEU A 109 5.38 6.10 -5.61
CA LEU A 109 5.75 5.05 -4.68
C LEU A 109 5.78 3.72 -5.43
N VAL A 110 6.91 3.02 -5.37
CA VAL A 110 7.19 1.80 -6.10
C VAL A 110 7.45 0.65 -5.12
N TYR A 111 6.93 -0.53 -5.43
CA TYR A 111 7.22 -1.77 -4.73
C TYR A 111 7.41 -2.88 -5.77
N ASP A 112 8.53 -3.59 -5.71
CA ASP A 112 8.89 -4.66 -6.66
C ASP A 112 8.78 -4.21 -8.13
N GLY A 113 9.22 -2.98 -8.42
CA GLY A 113 9.19 -2.37 -9.75
C GLY A 113 7.82 -1.86 -10.22
N GLU A 114 6.74 -2.11 -9.47
CA GLU A 114 5.39 -1.67 -9.79
C GLU A 114 5.00 -0.40 -9.03
N ILE A 115 4.28 0.50 -9.70
CA ILE A 115 3.77 1.72 -9.06
C ILE A 115 2.57 1.35 -8.19
N VAL A 116 2.73 1.50 -6.87
CA VAL A 116 1.69 1.20 -5.87
C VAL A 116 0.94 2.43 -5.37
N GLY A 117 1.41 3.63 -5.73
CA GLY A 117 0.72 4.89 -5.43
C GLY A 117 1.57 6.12 -5.67
N TYR A 118 1.11 7.24 -5.12
CA TYR A 118 1.81 8.52 -5.16
C TYR A 118 2.16 9.00 -3.76
N VAL A 119 3.21 9.81 -3.65
CA VAL A 119 3.54 10.53 -2.42
C VAL A 119 3.14 11.99 -2.61
N SER A 120 1.98 12.39 -2.08
CA SER A 120 1.42 13.73 -2.34
C SER A 120 0.50 14.26 -1.25
N ALA A 121 0.58 15.56 -1.00
CA ALA A 121 -0.36 16.33 -0.20
C ALA A 121 -1.61 16.76 -0.99
N ASN A 122 -1.63 16.58 -2.32
CA ASN A 122 -2.82 16.84 -3.13
C ASN A 122 -3.89 15.78 -2.85
N LYS A 123 -4.92 16.18 -2.10
CA LYS A 123 -6.05 15.33 -1.69
C LYS A 123 -6.97 14.90 -2.83
N SER A 124 -6.82 15.49 -4.02
CA SER A 124 -7.62 15.18 -5.19
C SER A 124 -7.07 13.97 -5.97
N LEU A 125 -5.82 13.56 -5.69
CA LEU A 125 -5.21 12.40 -6.32
C LEU A 125 -5.70 11.12 -5.64
N SER A 126 -6.14 10.17 -6.47
CA SER A 126 -6.44 8.81 -5.99
C SER A 126 -5.15 8.06 -5.68
N TYR A 127 -5.17 7.17 -4.70
CA TYR A 127 -4.01 6.35 -4.31
C TYR A 127 -2.76 7.16 -3.90
N ALA A 128 -2.98 8.32 -3.27
CA ALA A 128 -1.90 9.17 -2.77
C ALA A 128 -1.74 9.04 -1.25
N PHE A 129 -0.49 8.86 -0.82
CA PHE A 129 -0.08 8.91 0.58
C PHE A 129 0.51 10.28 0.88
N HIS A 130 -0.09 10.99 1.84
CA HIS A 130 0.45 12.24 2.31
C HIS A 130 1.85 12.02 2.94
N PRO A 131 2.86 12.88 2.69
CA PRO A 131 4.20 12.72 3.27
C PRO A 131 4.21 12.42 4.78
N ASN A 132 3.42 13.15 5.57
CA ASN A 132 3.22 12.91 7.01
C ASN A 132 2.76 11.50 7.43
N VAL A 133 2.18 10.69 6.54
CA VAL A 133 1.72 9.33 6.89
C VAL A 133 2.74 8.24 6.55
N LEU A 134 3.83 8.57 5.84
CA LEU A 134 4.81 7.59 5.35
C LEU A 134 5.43 6.77 6.49
N TRP A 135 5.75 7.39 7.62
CA TRP A 135 6.30 6.67 8.78
C TRP A 135 5.31 5.62 9.32
N LYS A 136 4.03 6.00 9.41
CA LYS A 136 2.97 5.10 9.88
C LYS A 136 2.73 3.96 8.89
N LEU A 137 2.75 4.26 7.59
CA LEU A 137 2.66 3.25 6.53
C LEU A 137 3.82 2.24 6.63
N ALA A 138 5.05 2.73 6.73
CA ALA A 138 6.25 1.91 6.85
C ALA A 138 6.25 0.98 8.08
N LYS A 139 5.61 1.39 9.17
CA LYS A 139 5.45 0.59 10.40
C LYS A 139 4.20 -0.31 10.42
N SER A 140 3.39 -0.27 9.37
CA SER A 140 2.15 -1.07 9.29
C SER A 140 2.34 -2.45 8.67
N PHE A 141 3.52 -2.70 8.08
CA PHE A 141 3.97 -3.99 7.59
C PHE A 141 4.81 -4.70 8.67
#